data_AF-A0A813ZZB5-F1
#
_entry.id   AF-A0A813ZZB5-F1
#
_cell.length_a   1.000
_cell.length_b   1.000
_cell.length_c   1.000
_cell.angle_alpha   90.00
_cell.angle_beta   90.00
_cell.angle_gamma   90.00
#
_symmetry.space_group_name_H-M   'P 1'
#
loop_
_entity.id
_entity.type
_entity.pdbx_description
1 polymer ?
#
loop_
_entity_poly.entity_id
_entity_poly.type
_entity_poly.pdbx_seq_one_letter_code
_entity_poly.pdbx_strand_id
1 'polypeptide(L)'
;MFHAGLEALFGRNREHHKKRHLFGLRRRHDNHKEETDEFAKLFSDKPHTEKELTVDKNFCFAAMQGWRSTMEDKHKHLVPFDDSSWKLWSYFSIFDGHNGIDTAKYAADHLDIYLLDILNKMLIQQKDNKINIGEPVRSSQLDVPTFCASIKQAYFELDKQLKQVVKDDSGCVCITCLIGPEQIYLINVGDSRAIIFSNDGRILAHTEGDNNDIKMIS
;
A
#
# COMPACT_ATOMS: atom_id res chain seq x y z
N MET A 1 -9.99 -3.67 -5.78
CA MET A 1 -9.74 -4.27 -4.45
C MET A 1 -9.32 -3.24 -3.39
N PHE A 2 -8.70 -2.11 -3.76
CA PHE A 2 -8.39 -0.98 -2.85
C PHE A 2 -9.62 -0.48 -2.05
N HIS A 3 -10.74 -0.27 -2.74
CA HIS A 3 -12.01 0.13 -2.12
C HIS A 3 -12.58 -0.91 -1.12
N ALA A 4 -12.44 -2.21 -1.41
CA ALA A 4 -12.94 -3.29 -0.55
C ALA A 4 -12.01 -3.57 0.66
N GLY A 5 -10.70 -3.34 0.49
CA GLY A 5 -9.72 -3.43 1.57
C GLY A 5 -9.89 -2.31 2.60
N LEU A 6 -10.19 -1.09 2.13
CA LEU A 6 -10.51 0.02 3.02
C LEU A 6 -11.72 -0.30 3.90
N GLU A 7 -12.82 -0.85 3.38
CA GLU A 7 -14.00 -1.18 4.21
C GLU A 7 -13.71 -2.14 5.38
N ALA A 8 -12.77 -3.08 5.22
CA ALA A 8 -12.34 -3.98 6.28
C ALA A 8 -11.54 -3.27 7.39
N LEU A 9 -10.82 -2.19 7.05
CA LEU A 9 -10.06 -1.36 7.97
C LEU A 9 -10.97 -0.50 8.90
N PHE A 10 -12.29 -0.47 8.63
CA PHE A 10 -13.29 0.38 9.32
C PHE A 10 -14.56 -0.32 9.83
N GLY A 11 -14.60 -1.64 9.94
CA GLY A 11 -15.61 -2.34 10.75
C GLY A 11 -17.07 -1.91 10.53
N ARG A 12 -17.60 -2.02 9.30
CA ARG A 12 -19.07 -2.00 9.07
C ARG A 12 -19.58 -3.40 8.81
N ASN A 13 -20.66 -3.76 9.54
CA ASN A 13 -21.41 -5.00 9.38
C ASN A 13 -21.84 -5.21 7.92
N ARG A 14 -21.48 -6.36 7.34
CA ARG A 14 -22.03 -6.81 6.05
C ARG A 14 -23.44 -7.35 6.27
N GLU A 15 -24.45 -6.59 5.88
CA GLU A 15 -25.77 -7.17 5.60
C GLU A 15 -25.75 -7.87 4.24
N HIS A 16 -26.29 -9.09 4.23
CA HIS A 16 -26.36 -10.00 3.09
C HIS A 16 -27.24 -9.48 1.95
N HIS A 17 -26.69 -9.44 0.73
CA HIS A 17 -27.50 -9.60 -0.49
C HIS A 17 -26.96 -10.76 -1.33
N LYS A 18 -27.60 -11.92 -1.16
CA LYS A 18 -27.56 -13.02 -2.15
C LYS A 18 -28.47 -12.65 -3.32
N LYS A 19 -27.91 -12.43 -4.51
CA LYS A 19 -28.65 -12.62 -5.77
C LYS A 19 -27.95 -13.72 -6.57
N ARG A 20 -28.59 -14.89 -6.60
CA ARG A 20 -28.28 -15.99 -7.52
C ARG A 20 -28.91 -15.66 -8.86
N HIS A 21 -28.10 -15.40 -9.89
CA HIS A 21 -28.55 -15.56 -11.27
C HIS A 21 -28.11 -16.94 -11.76
N LEU A 22 -29.10 -17.79 -11.99
CA LEU A 22 -28.98 -19.05 -12.69
C LEU A 22 -28.96 -18.71 -14.19
N PHE A 23 -27.85 -18.95 -14.89
CA PHE A 23 -27.80 -18.87 -16.35
C PHE A 23 -27.34 -20.19 -16.95
N GLY A 24 -28.01 -20.54 -18.06
CA GLY A 24 -28.14 -21.87 -18.63
C GLY A 24 -26.86 -22.59 -19.03
N LEU A 25 -26.90 -23.92 -18.88
CA LEU A 25 -26.01 -24.84 -19.57
C LEU A 25 -26.26 -24.76 -21.10
N ARG A 26 -25.34 -24.13 -21.85
CA ARG A 26 -24.96 -24.56 -23.21
C ARG A 26 -23.71 -23.84 -23.71
N ARG A 27 -22.81 -24.61 -24.35
CA ARG A 27 -21.49 -24.31 -24.95
C ARG A 27 -20.30 -24.48 -24.00
N ARG A 28 -19.79 -25.72 -23.91
CA ARG A 28 -18.63 -26.10 -23.09
C ARG A 28 -17.33 -26.34 -23.88
N HIS A 29 -17.35 -26.25 -25.21
CA HIS A 29 -16.17 -26.60 -26.03
C HIS A 29 -15.43 -25.40 -26.64
N ASP A 30 -16.13 -24.31 -26.95
CA ASP A 30 -15.49 -23.10 -27.50
C ASP A 30 -14.89 -22.20 -26.40
N ASN A 31 -15.61 -22.04 -25.26
CA ASN A 31 -15.10 -21.25 -24.12
C ASN A 31 -13.78 -21.77 -23.54
N HIS A 32 -13.54 -23.08 -23.60
CA HIS A 32 -12.35 -23.66 -22.98
C HIS A 32 -11.07 -23.32 -23.76
N LYS A 33 -11.17 -23.05 -25.07
CA LYS A 33 -10.05 -22.61 -25.91
C LYS A 33 -9.80 -21.10 -25.77
N GLU A 34 -10.87 -20.30 -25.74
CA GLU A 34 -10.75 -18.85 -25.55
C GLU A 34 -10.17 -18.51 -24.16
N GLU A 35 -10.60 -19.20 -23.11
CA GLU A 35 -10.01 -19.05 -21.77
C GLU A 35 -8.52 -19.44 -21.78
N THR A 36 -8.14 -20.56 -22.41
CA THR A 36 -6.73 -20.96 -22.47
C THR A 36 -5.86 -19.96 -23.23
N ASP A 37 -6.40 -19.31 -24.26
CA ASP A 37 -5.68 -18.32 -25.06
C ASP A 37 -5.54 -16.97 -24.33
N GLU A 38 -6.51 -16.58 -23.48
CA GLU A 38 -6.37 -15.41 -22.61
C GLU A 38 -5.37 -15.65 -21.47
N PHE A 39 -5.42 -16.82 -20.82
CA PHE A 39 -4.45 -17.17 -19.78
C PHE A 39 -3.01 -17.22 -20.31
N ALA A 40 -2.83 -17.69 -21.56
CA ALA A 40 -1.51 -17.71 -22.20
C ALA A 40 -0.91 -16.30 -22.37
N LYS A 41 -1.74 -15.27 -22.59
CA LYS A 41 -1.29 -13.87 -22.74
C LYS A 41 -0.81 -13.22 -21.44
N LEU A 42 -1.12 -13.83 -20.28
CA LEU A 42 -0.65 -13.34 -18.98
C LEU A 42 0.84 -13.64 -18.73
N PHE A 43 1.43 -14.52 -19.52
CA PHE A 43 2.80 -14.97 -19.36
C PHE A 43 3.63 -14.72 -20.62
N SER A 44 4.89 -14.39 -20.39
CA SER A 44 5.92 -14.30 -21.43
C SER A 44 6.51 -15.69 -21.71
N ASP A 45 7.11 -15.87 -22.90
CA ASP A 45 7.76 -17.13 -23.29
C ASP A 45 8.97 -17.47 -22.40
N LYS A 46 9.60 -16.46 -21.81
CA LYS A 46 10.75 -16.57 -20.91
C LYS A 46 10.69 -15.47 -19.86
N PRO A 47 11.22 -15.69 -18.65
CA PRO A 47 11.15 -14.67 -17.61
C PRO A 47 12.03 -13.47 -17.96
N HIS A 48 11.51 -12.28 -17.74
CA HIS A 48 12.25 -11.03 -17.76
C HIS A 48 13.05 -10.92 -16.47
N THR A 49 14.36 -11.19 -16.55
CA THR A 49 15.25 -11.28 -15.38
C THR A 49 16.01 -10.00 -15.04
N GLU A 50 15.80 -8.94 -15.81
CA GLU A 50 16.37 -7.61 -15.53
C GLU A 50 15.87 -7.10 -14.17
N LYS A 51 16.76 -6.45 -13.42
CA LYS A 51 16.46 -5.97 -12.07
C LYS A 51 16.42 -4.45 -12.07
N GLU A 52 15.35 -3.90 -11.52
CA GLU A 52 15.35 -2.55 -10.99
C GLU A 52 15.92 -2.61 -9.57
N LEU A 53 17.00 -1.87 -9.31
CA LEU A 53 17.72 -1.91 -8.05
C LEU A 53 17.93 -0.49 -7.50
N THR A 54 17.69 -0.33 -6.20
CA THR A 54 18.21 0.79 -5.42
C THR A 54 19.06 0.23 -4.30
N VAL A 55 20.29 0.71 -4.16
CA VAL A 55 21.21 0.27 -3.10
C VAL A 55 21.68 1.51 -2.34
N ASP A 56 21.33 1.56 -1.06
CA ASP A 56 21.83 2.52 -0.08
C ASP A 56 22.64 1.78 0.99
N LYS A 57 23.36 2.53 1.84
CA LYS A 57 24.05 1.95 3.00
C LYS A 57 23.11 1.22 3.98
N ASN A 58 21.84 1.67 4.08
CA ASN A 58 20.91 1.23 5.11
C ASN A 58 19.71 0.45 4.56
N PHE A 59 19.46 0.50 3.25
CA PHE A 59 18.37 -0.23 2.63
C PHE A 59 18.71 -0.65 1.20
N CYS A 60 17.99 -1.66 0.72
CA CYS A 60 18.05 -2.11 -0.66
C CYS A 60 16.64 -2.38 -1.15
N PHE A 61 16.38 -2.02 -2.40
CA PHE A 61 15.17 -2.37 -3.12
C PHE A 61 15.55 -3.18 -4.37
N ALA A 62 14.75 -4.21 -4.66
CA ALA A 62 14.88 -4.99 -5.88
C ALA A 62 13.50 -5.35 -6.43
N ALA A 63 13.30 -5.10 -7.72
CA ALA A 63 12.12 -5.54 -8.46
C ALA A 63 12.51 -6.27 -9.76
N MET A 64 11.65 -7.17 -10.18
CA MET A 64 11.82 -7.99 -11.38
C MET A 64 10.45 -8.40 -11.92
N GLN A 65 10.22 -8.22 -13.22
CA GLN A 65 8.97 -8.62 -13.87
C GLN A 65 8.76 -10.15 -13.86
N GLY A 66 9.81 -10.93 -14.08
CA GLY A 66 9.70 -12.38 -14.11
C GLY A 66 8.85 -12.86 -15.28
N TRP A 67 7.95 -13.82 -15.04
CA TRP A 67 7.18 -14.49 -16.09
C TRP A 67 5.96 -13.71 -16.58
N ARG A 68 5.50 -12.68 -15.84
CA ARG A 68 4.34 -11.90 -16.25
C ARG A 68 4.62 -11.16 -17.55
N SER A 69 3.59 -10.99 -18.38
CA SER A 69 3.71 -10.21 -19.63
C SER A 69 3.90 -8.71 -19.37
N THR A 70 3.44 -8.21 -18.22
CA THR A 70 3.60 -6.81 -17.77
C THR A 70 4.19 -6.75 -16.36
N MET A 71 4.85 -5.62 -16.04
CA MET A 71 5.34 -5.31 -14.69
C MET A 71 4.41 -4.29 -14.04
N GLU A 72 3.43 -4.77 -13.28
CA GLU A 72 2.40 -3.94 -12.64
C GLU A 72 2.82 -3.43 -11.25
N ASP A 73 3.85 -4.02 -10.65
CA ASP A 73 4.40 -3.58 -9.37
C ASP A 73 5.04 -2.19 -9.47
N LYS A 74 4.87 -1.42 -8.40
CA LYS A 74 5.52 -0.13 -8.16
C LYS A 74 6.02 -0.07 -6.73
N HIS A 75 6.93 0.86 -6.46
CA HIS A 75 7.45 1.09 -5.13
C HIS A 75 7.85 2.56 -4.99
N LYS A 76 7.96 3.03 -3.75
CA LYS A 76 8.53 4.34 -3.46
C LYS A 76 9.23 4.32 -2.12
N HIS A 77 10.31 5.08 -2.01
CA HIS A 77 11.03 5.26 -0.76
C HIS A 77 11.47 6.70 -0.63
N LEU A 78 11.36 7.25 0.58
CA LEU A 78 11.78 8.60 0.95
C LEU A 78 12.56 8.50 2.26
N VAL A 79 13.84 8.83 2.19
CA VAL A 79 14.79 8.75 3.31
C VAL A 79 15.62 10.04 3.32
N PRO A 80 15.20 11.11 4.01
CA PRO A 80 14.06 11.20 4.94
C PRO A 80 12.69 11.29 4.27
N PHE A 81 11.60 11.18 5.05
CA PHE A 81 10.22 11.27 4.55
C PHE A 81 9.92 12.65 3.95
N ASP A 82 10.39 13.72 4.59
CA ASP A 82 10.49 15.06 4.00
C ASP A 82 11.71 15.82 4.53
N ASP A 83 11.96 17.01 4.01
CA ASP A 83 13.05 17.88 4.48
C ASP A 83 12.63 18.81 5.64
N SER A 84 11.44 18.61 6.23
CA SER A 84 10.81 19.51 7.19
C SER A 84 10.48 18.82 8.52
N SER A 85 9.21 18.85 8.94
CA SER A 85 8.71 18.26 10.19
C SER A 85 8.99 16.76 10.29
N TRP A 86 9.05 16.03 9.18
CA TRP A 86 9.21 14.58 9.12
C TRP A 86 10.63 14.15 8.74
N LYS A 87 11.64 15.03 8.87
CA LYS A 87 13.05 14.73 8.52
C LYS A 87 13.71 13.63 9.34
N LEU A 88 13.11 13.26 10.48
CA LEU A 88 13.55 12.14 11.32
C LEU A 88 12.83 10.82 10.98
N TRP A 89 11.91 10.86 10.03
CA TRP A 89 11.13 9.72 9.59
C TRP A 89 11.62 9.24 8.24
N SER A 90 11.31 8.00 7.89
CA SER A 90 11.49 7.43 6.56
C SER A 90 10.21 6.75 6.11
N TYR A 91 9.95 6.79 4.81
CA TYR A 91 8.79 6.19 4.17
C TYR A 91 9.25 5.17 3.15
N PHE A 92 8.66 3.98 3.21
CA PHE A 92 8.84 2.94 2.21
C PHE A 92 7.49 2.37 1.85
N SER A 93 7.23 2.15 0.57
CA SER A 93 6.00 1.52 0.11
C SER A 93 6.21 0.64 -1.11
N ILE A 94 5.40 -0.42 -1.17
CA ILE A 94 5.30 -1.33 -2.30
C ILE A 94 3.83 -1.37 -2.71
N PHE A 95 3.61 -1.38 -4.01
CA PHE A 95 2.30 -1.44 -4.63
C PHE A 95 2.28 -2.60 -5.63
N ASP A 96 1.52 -3.65 -5.34
CA ASP A 96 1.34 -4.80 -6.23
C ASP A 96 0.07 -4.55 -7.07
N GLY A 97 0.28 -4.25 -8.35
CA GLY A 97 -0.78 -3.89 -9.29
C GLY A 97 -1.50 -5.12 -9.85
N HIS A 98 -2.80 -4.98 -10.11
CA HIS A 98 -3.56 -6.02 -10.79
C HIS A 98 -4.54 -5.43 -11.79
N ASN A 99 -4.69 -6.12 -12.92
CA ASN A 99 -5.62 -5.77 -14.00
C ASN A 99 -5.26 -4.41 -14.64
N GLY A 100 -3.96 -4.10 -14.71
CA GLY A 100 -3.41 -2.84 -15.19
C GLY A 100 -2.51 -2.17 -14.16
N ILE A 101 -1.64 -1.30 -14.66
CA ILE A 101 -0.59 -0.63 -13.86
C ILE A 101 -1.04 0.72 -13.29
N ASP A 102 -2.11 1.31 -13.84
CA ASP A 102 -2.43 2.73 -13.65
C ASP A 102 -2.72 3.05 -12.17
N THR A 103 -3.44 2.18 -11.46
CA THR A 103 -3.70 2.35 -10.02
C THR A 103 -2.41 2.26 -9.20
N ALA A 104 -1.55 1.26 -9.42
CA ALA A 104 -0.29 1.11 -8.68
C ALA A 104 0.66 2.28 -8.94
N LYS A 105 0.74 2.74 -10.18
CA LYS A 105 1.53 3.90 -10.58
C LYS A 105 1.02 5.18 -9.91
N TYR A 106 -0.28 5.46 -10.01
CA TYR A 106 -0.85 6.66 -9.40
C TYR A 106 -0.67 6.65 -7.88
N ALA A 107 -0.88 5.50 -7.22
CA ALA A 107 -0.65 5.35 -5.79
C ALA A 107 0.81 5.61 -5.40
N ALA A 108 1.77 5.06 -6.14
CA ALA A 108 3.19 5.31 -5.93
C ALA A 108 3.55 6.79 -6.11
N ASP A 109 2.96 7.47 -7.08
CA ASP A 109 3.27 8.87 -7.36
C ASP A 109 2.70 9.84 -6.30
N HIS A 110 1.62 9.47 -5.57
CA HIS A 110 0.83 10.43 -4.78
C HIS A 110 0.59 10.06 -3.30
N LEU A 111 0.72 8.79 -2.88
CA LEU A 111 0.35 8.39 -1.51
C LEU A 111 1.15 9.15 -0.43
N ASP A 112 2.45 9.33 -0.65
CA ASP A 112 3.33 10.13 0.22
C ASP A 112 2.87 11.59 0.34
N ILE A 113 2.39 12.18 -0.76
CA ILE A 113 1.90 13.57 -0.79
C ILE A 113 0.64 13.69 0.07
N TYR A 114 -0.33 12.77 -0.08
CA TYR A 114 -1.53 12.76 0.75
C TYR A 114 -1.21 12.52 2.22
N LEU A 115 -0.26 11.63 2.51
CA LEU A 115 0.21 11.39 3.88
C LEU A 115 0.79 12.66 4.48
N LEU A 116 1.76 13.30 3.81
CA LEU A 116 2.40 14.52 4.31
C LEU A 116 1.39 15.66 4.51
N ASP A 117 0.48 15.89 3.57
CA ASP A 117 -0.54 16.94 3.68
C ASP A 117 -1.43 16.75 4.92
N ILE A 118 -1.97 15.55 5.09
CA ILE A 118 -2.90 15.25 6.19
C ILE A 118 -2.18 15.18 7.53
N LEU A 119 -0.98 14.59 7.57
CA LEU A 119 -0.15 14.57 8.77
C LEU A 119 0.27 15.97 9.19
N ASN A 120 0.63 16.85 8.27
CA ASN A 120 0.95 18.25 8.60
C ASN A 120 -0.28 19.02 9.12
N LYS A 121 -1.47 18.80 8.54
CA LYS A 121 -2.73 19.35 9.08
C LYS A 121 -3.02 18.85 10.50
N MET A 122 -2.77 17.56 10.75
CA MET A 122 -2.90 16.96 12.08
C MET A 122 -1.98 17.64 13.10
N LEU A 123 -0.71 17.87 12.77
CA LEU A 123 0.24 18.56 13.64
C LEU A 123 -0.24 19.97 14.03
N ILE A 124 -0.77 20.73 13.06
CA ILE A 124 -1.27 22.10 13.28
C ILE A 124 -2.51 22.09 14.21
N GLN A 125 -3.35 21.07 14.12
CA GLN A 125 -4.57 20.95 14.91
C GLN A 125 -4.33 20.42 16.33
N GLN A 126 -3.16 19.85 16.60
CA GLN A 126 -2.80 19.34 17.91
C GLN A 126 -2.60 20.53 18.87
N LYS A 127 -3.54 20.69 19.83
CA LYS A 127 -3.55 21.82 20.77
C LYS A 127 -2.52 21.72 21.89
N ASP A 128 -1.93 20.55 22.07
CA ASP A 128 -0.88 20.34 23.06
C ASP A 128 0.42 20.91 22.49
N ASN A 129 0.99 21.93 23.14
CA ASN A 129 2.27 22.61 22.80
C ASN A 129 3.52 21.67 22.81
N LYS A 130 3.36 20.37 22.57
CA LYS A 130 4.43 19.37 22.49
C LYS A 130 5.18 19.40 21.16
N ILE A 131 4.60 20.01 20.12
CA ILE A 131 5.17 20.05 18.77
C ILE A 131 5.41 21.50 18.38
N ASN A 132 6.69 21.87 18.26
CA ASN A 132 7.07 23.18 17.75
C ASN A 132 7.07 23.13 16.21
N ILE A 133 6.32 24.03 15.57
CA ILE A 133 6.29 24.13 14.11
C ILE A 133 7.71 24.45 13.60
N GLY A 134 8.20 23.64 12.66
CA GLY A 134 9.54 23.77 12.09
C GLY A 134 10.62 22.95 12.80
N GLU A 135 10.28 22.32 13.94
CA GLU A 135 11.14 21.31 14.55
C GLU A 135 10.78 19.90 14.07
N PRO A 136 11.76 18.98 14.02
CA PRO A 136 11.49 17.61 13.64
C PRO A 136 10.61 16.89 14.66
N VAL A 137 9.59 16.20 14.16
CA VAL A 137 8.65 15.44 14.96
C VAL A 137 9.26 14.10 15.35
N ARG A 138 9.23 13.79 16.64
CA ARG A 138 9.55 12.47 17.21
C ARG A 138 8.28 11.69 17.47
N SER A 139 8.38 10.36 17.46
CA SER A 139 7.22 9.48 17.62
C SER A 139 6.56 9.63 18.99
N SER A 140 7.35 9.91 20.04
CA SER A 140 6.87 10.21 21.40
C SER A 140 6.00 11.47 21.54
N GLN A 141 5.99 12.37 20.55
CA GLN A 141 5.18 13.59 20.56
C GLN A 141 3.78 13.40 19.94
N LEU A 142 3.58 12.29 19.23
CA LEU A 142 2.35 12.01 18.49
C LEU A 142 1.28 11.41 19.40
N ASP A 143 0.05 11.91 19.28
CA ASP A 143 -1.11 11.15 19.75
C ASP A 143 -1.36 9.99 18.78
N VAL A 144 -1.06 8.76 19.22
CA VAL A 144 -1.08 7.57 18.37
C VAL A 144 -2.46 7.33 17.72
N PRO A 145 -3.60 7.42 18.45
CA PRO A 145 -4.92 7.29 17.84
C PRO A 145 -5.17 8.32 16.72
N THR A 146 -4.87 9.60 16.94
CA THR A 146 -5.03 10.64 15.94
C THR A 146 -4.07 10.44 14.76
N PHE A 147 -2.82 10.06 14.98
CA PHE A 147 -1.85 9.75 13.93
C PHE A 147 -2.33 8.61 13.02
N CYS A 148 -2.77 7.50 13.62
CA CYS A 148 -3.35 6.39 12.87
C CYS A 148 -4.61 6.80 12.10
N ALA A 149 -5.47 7.67 12.66
CA ALA A 149 -6.65 8.18 11.97
C ALA A 149 -6.28 9.08 10.76
N SER A 150 -5.22 9.88 10.88
CA SER A 150 -4.71 10.72 9.79
C SER A 150 -4.11 9.90 8.66
N ILE A 151 -3.35 8.84 8.97
CA ILE A 151 -2.87 7.87 7.96
C ILE A 151 -4.06 7.26 7.21
N LYS A 152 -5.07 6.79 7.94
CA LYS A 152 -6.31 6.24 7.38
C LYS A 152 -7.00 7.22 6.44
N GLN A 153 -7.08 8.50 6.83
CA GLN A 153 -7.66 9.55 6.02
C GLN A 153 -6.87 9.78 4.72
N ALA A 154 -5.54 9.69 4.72
CA ALA A 154 -4.73 9.82 3.51
C ALA A 154 -5.01 8.74 2.49
N TYR A 155 -5.12 7.49 2.93
CA TYR A 155 -5.50 6.39 2.07
C TYR A 155 -6.92 6.57 1.48
N PHE A 156 -7.86 7.11 2.26
CA PHE A 156 -9.19 7.41 1.76
C PHE A 156 -9.22 8.51 0.70
N GLU A 157 -8.48 9.60 0.91
CA GLU A 157 -8.40 10.66 -0.08
C GLU A 157 -7.72 10.17 -1.36
N LEU A 158 -6.68 9.34 -1.25
CA LEU A 158 -6.07 8.69 -2.41
C LEU A 158 -7.09 7.81 -3.16
N ASP A 159 -7.83 6.93 -2.48
CA ASP A 159 -8.86 6.06 -3.10
C ASP A 159 -9.95 6.87 -3.82
N LYS A 160 -10.38 7.99 -3.22
CA LYS A 160 -11.34 8.90 -3.84
C LYS A 160 -10.82 9.53 -5.13
N GLN A 161 -9.52 9.79 -5.21
CA GLN A 161 -8.89 10.40 -6.38
C GLN A 161 -8.61 9.35 -7.45
N LEU A 162 -8.15 8.16 -7.07
CA LEU A 162 -8.02 7.00 -7.95
C LEU A 162 -9.31 6.74 -8.75
N LYS A 163 -10.47 6.74 -8.09
CA LYS A 163 -11.79 6.58 -8.73
C LYS A 163 -12.11 7.62 -9.81
N GLN A 164 -11.49 8.80 -9.73
CA GLN A 164 -11.71 9.89 -10.69
C GLN A 164 -10.72 9.86 -11.84
N VAL A 165 -9.45 9.52 -11.56
CA VAL A 165 -8.35 9.65 -12.51
C VAL A 165 -8.05 8.36 -13.27
N VAL A 166 -8.15 7.20 -12.60
CA VAL A 166 -7.93 5.89 -13.23
C VAL A 166 -9.19 5.51 -13.99
N LYS A 167 -9.02 5.16 -15.27
CA LYS A 167 -10.13 4.88 -16.21
C LYS A 167 -10.25 3.41 -16.59
N ASP A 168 -9.21 2.62 -16.31
CA ASP A 168 -9.27 1.18 -16.45
C ASP A 168 -9.83 0.52 -15.17
N ASP A 169 -9.93 -0.80 -15.20
CA ASP A 169 -10.36 -1.62 -14.06
C ASP A 169 -9.16 -2.05 -13.20
N SER A 170 -8.04 -1.31 -13.24
CA SER A 170 -6.86 -1.65 -12.45
C SER A 170 -7.12 -1.45 -10.96
N GLY A 171 -6.39 -2.21 -10.16
CA GLY A 171 -6.29 -2.02 -8.73
C GLY A 171 -4.85 -2.20 -8.29
N CYS A 172 -4.59 -1.93 -7.02
CA CYS A 172 -3.35 -2.36 -6.40
C CYS A 172 -3.61 -2.85 -4.98
N VAL A 173 -2.61 -3.53 -4.45
CA VAL A 173 -2.36 -3.76 -3.03
C VAL A 173 -1.34 -2.71 -2.61
N CYS A 174 -1.33 -2.32 -1.34
CA CYS A 174 -0.32 -1.40 -0.82
C CYS A 174 0.18 -1.85 0.53
N ILE A 175 1.50 -1.83 0.70
CA ILE A 175 2.12 -1.90 2.01
C ILE A 175 2.99 -0.66 2.19
N THR A 176 2.86 0.00 3.34
CA THR A 176 3.68 1.16 3.71
C THR A 176 4.34 0.92 5.06
N CYS A 177 5.62 1.27 5.15
CA CYS A 177 6.38 1.29 6.39
C CYS A 177 6.81 2.74 6.66
N LEU A 178 6.31 3.31 7.76
CA LEU A 178 6.79 4.58 8.31
C LEU A 178 7.72 4.26 9.48
N ILE A 179 8.99 4.62 9.34
CA ILE A 179 10.02 4.41 10.36
C ILE A 179 10.31 5.75 11.01
N GLY A 180 9.87 5.92 12.25
CA GLY A 180 10.21 7.07 13.08
C GLY A 180 11.36 6.76 14.06
N PRO A 181 11.79 7.75 14.88
CA PRO A 181 12.92 7.57 15.79
C PRO A 181 12.70 6.52 16.89
N GLU A 182 11.46 6.33 17.33
CA GLU A 182 11.13 5.39 18.42
C GLU A 182 10.09 4.33 18.03
N GLN A 183 9.38 4.50 16.92
CA GLN A 183 8.31 3.59 16.51
C GLN A 183 8.34 3.33 15.00
N ILE A 184 7.94 2.12 14.63
CA ILE A 184 7.69 1.71 13.26
C ILE A 184 6.18 1.48 13.09
N TYR A 185 5.61 1.99 12.00
CA TYR A 185 4.23 1.76 11.62
C TYR A 185 4.18 1.02 10.30
N LEU A 186 3.60 -0.18 10.33
CA LEU A 186 3.26 -0.94 9.14
C LEU A 186 1.79 -0.74 8.81
N ILE A 187 1.51 -0.33 7.58
CA ILE A 187 0.17 -0.15 7.04
C ILE A 187 0.00 -1.17 5.93
N ASN A 188 -1.01 -2.03 6.04
CA ASN A 188 -1.31 -3.05 5.04
C ASN A 188 -2.69 -2.82 4.42
N VAL A 189 -2.76 -2.84 3.09
CA VAL A 189 -4.00 -2.84 2.33
C VAL A 189 -3.92 -3.89 1.22
N GLY A 190 -4.40 -5.11 1.51
CA GLY A 190 -4.37 -6.26 0.61
C GLY A 190 -3.52 -7.44 1.12
N ASP A 191 -2.94 -8.19 0.20
CA ASP A 191 -2.32 -9.51 0.45
C ASP A 191 -0.77 -9.51 0.37
N SER A 192 -0.15 -8.36 0.13
CA SER A 192 1.29 -8.14 0.33
C SER A 192 1.67 -8.30 1.80
N ARG A 193 2.97 -8.46 2.09
CA ARG A 193 3.45 -8.72 3.46
C ARG A 193 4.72 -7.98 3.82
N ALA A 194 4.74 -7.44 5.04
CA ALA A 194 5.96 -6.97 5.71
C ALA A 194 6.21 -7.83 6.94
N ILE A 195 7.49 -8.03 7.24
CA ILE A 195 7.97 -8.76 8.41
C ILE A 195 9.09 -7.93 9.04
N ILE A 196 8.99 -7.66 10.33
CA ILE A 196 10.04 -6.99 11.12
C ILE A 196 10.76 -8.03 11.96
N PHE A 197 12.08 -7.99 11.91
CA PHE A 197 12.96 -8.81 12.72
C PHE A 197 13.69 -7.95 13.75
N SER A 198 13.94 -8.52 14.93
CA SER A 198 14.88 -7.99 15.91
C SER A 198 16.32 -8.22 15.46
N ASN A 199 17.27 -7.54 16.11
CA ASN A 199 18.70 -7.72 15.86
C ASN A 199 19.19 -9.15 16.12
N ASP A 200 18.49 -9.93 16.95
CA ASP A 200 18.78 -11.34 17.21
C ASP A 200 17.96 -12.31 16.34
N GLY A 201 17.31 -11.81 15.28
CA GLY A 201 16.69 -12.62 14.23
C GLY A 201 15.30 -13.15 14.57
N ARG A 202 14.65 -12.66 15.62
CA ARG A 202 13.26 -13.03 15.97
C ARG A 202 12.27 -12.14 15.23
N ILE A 203 11.15 -12.71 14.81
CA ILE A 203 10.05 -11.93 14.23
C ILE A 203 9.41 -11.11 15.35
N LEU A 204 9.46 -9.78 15.22
CA LEU A 204 8.79 -8.84 16.12
C LEU A 204 7.34 -8.61 15.70
N ALA A 205 7.09 -8.51 14.40
CA ALA A 205 5.76 -8.34 13.85
C ALA A 205 5.73 -8.71 12.37
N HIS A 206 4.54 -9.00 11.86
CA HIS A 206 4.27 -9.13 10.44
C HIS A 206 2.84 -8.69 10.14
N THR A 207 2.57 -8.27 8.91
CA THR A 207 1.19 -8.05 8.45
C THR A 207 0.54 -9.41 8.15
N GLU A 208 -0.77 -9.52 8.36
CA GLU A 208 -1.53 -10.73 8.04
C GLU A 208 -2.14 -10.57 6.65
N GLY A 209 -2.04 -11.62 5.81
CA GLY A 209 -2.62 -11.57 4.47
C GLY A 209 -4.13 -11.34 4.53
N ASP A 210 -4.63 -10.40 3.72
CA ASP A 210 -6.02 -9.94 3.62
C ASP A 210 -6.55 -9.08 4.77
N ASN A 211 -5.80 -8.92 5.86
CA ASN A 211 -6.16 -8.00 6.95
C ASN A 211 -5.64 -6.60 6.64
N ASN A 212 -6.59 -5.69 6.43
CA ASN A 212 -6.30 -4.28 6.22
C ASN A 212 -6.13 -3.63 7.60
N ASP A 213 -4.90 -3.31 7.98
CA ASP A 213 -4.58 -2.87 9.33
C ASP A 213 -3.41 -1.88 9.38
N ILE A 214 -3.27 -1.26 10.56
CA ILE A 214 -2.09 -0.47 10.94
C ILE A 214 -1.51 -1.16 12.17
N LYS A 215 -0.29 -1.70 12.06
CA LYS A 215 0.47 -2.28 13.16
C LYS A 215 1.57 -1.32 13.60
N MET A 216 1.50 -0.86 14.84
CA MET A 216 2.56 -0.09 15.48
C MET A 216 3.50 -1.03 16.24
N ILE A 217 4.80 -0.81 16.10
CA ILE A 217 5.87 -1.60 16.70
C ILE A 217 6.79 -0.63 17.43
N SER A 218 7.03 -0.90 18.71
CA SER A 218 7.87 -0.11 19.63
C SER A 218 9.18 -0.81 19.92
#